data_AF-A0A1H3P5Y1-F1
#
_entry.id   AF-A0A1H3P5Y1-F1
#
_cell.length_a   1.000
_cell.length_b   1.000
_cell.length_c   1.000
_cell.angle_alpha   90.00
_cell.angle_beta   90.00
_cell.angle_gamma   90.00
#
_symmetry.space_group_name_H-M   'P 1'
#
loop_
_entity.id
_entity.type
_entity.pdbx_description
1 polymer ?
#
loop_
_entity_poly.entity_id
_entity_poly.type
_entity_poly.pdbx_seq_one_letter_code
_entity_poly.pdbx_strand_id
1 'polypeptide(L)' 'MLTVRAQRRRATGDGVELVAAERPMGTFTRQLFLGDTLDTDQLDAGYDNGVLTLRIPVAEKAKPRRVSISVGNGRKQINA' A
#
# COMPACT_ATOMS: atom_id res chain seq x y z
N MET A 1 1.52 -8.76 0.54
CA MET A 1 0.60 -8.32 1.62
C MET A 1 1.35 -7.41 2.56
N LEU A 2 0.88 -6.18 2.78
CA LEU A 2 1.51 -5.21 3.67
C LEU A 2 0.75 -5.13 5.00
N THR A 3 1.46 -5.19 6.12
CA THR A 3 0.88 -5.09 7.46
C THR A 3 1.44 -3.86 8.17
N VAL A 4 0.56 -2.99 8.66
CA VAL A 4 0.88 -1.85 9.51
C VAL A 4 0.46 -2.18 10.94
N ARG A 5 1.37 -2.03 11.91
CA ARG A 5 1.10 -2.24 13.33
C ARG A 5 1.55 -1.04 14.14
N ALA A 6 0.72 -0.58 15.06
CA ALA A 6 1.04 0.49 16.00
C ALA A 6 0.53 0.17 17.40
N GLN A 7 1.16 0.72 18.45
CA GLN A 7 0.69 0.60 19.82
C GLN A 7 0.56 1.99 20.45
N ARG A 8 -0.61 2.31 20.97
CA ARG A 8 -0.85 3.51 21.79
C ARG A 8 -1.03 3.11 23.24
N ARG A 9 -0.08 3.49 24.09
CA ARG A 9 -0.14 3.25 25.53
C ARG A 9 -0.77 4.45 26.23
N ARG A 10 -1.58 4.18 27.25
CA ARG A 10 -2.05 5.23 28.16
C ARG A 10 -0.90 5.63 29.07
N ALA A 11 -0.80 6.90 29.41
CA ALA A 11 0.04 7.33 30.52
C ALA A 11 -0.62 6.82 31.82
N THR A 12 0.15 6.12 32.64
CA THR A 12 -0.26 5.61 33.96
C THR A 12 0.72 6.14 35.00
N GLY A 13 0.25 6.48 36.19
CA GLY A 13 1.09 6.95 37.29
C GLY A 13 0.27 7.14 38.56
N ASP A 14 0.95 7.20 39.71
CA ASP A 14 0.30 7.43 41.00
C ASP A 14 -0.40 8.79 40.99
N GLY A 15 -1.65 8.82 41.47
CA GLY A 15 -2.50 10.02 41.47
C GLY A 15 -3.17 10.36 40.14
N VAL A 16 -3.03 9.52 39.10
CA VAL A 16 -3.75 9.72 37.82
C VAL A 16 -5.13 9.05 37.88
N GLU A 17 -6.19 9.86 37.96
CA GLU A 17 -7.57 9.41 37.84
C GLU A 17 -8.09 9.59 36.41
N LEU A 18 -8.62 8.51 35.82
CA LEU A 18 -9.17 8.54 34.46
C LEU A 18 -10.63 9.01 34.49
N VAL A 19 -10.85 10.28 34.16
CA VAL A 19 -12.21 10.85 34.09
C VAL A 19 -12.91 10.53 32.77
N ALA A 20 -12.18 10.53 31.64
CA ALA A 20 -12.72 10.24 30.32
C ALA A 20 -11.70 9.54 29.41
N ALA A 21 -12.20 8.68 28.51
CA ALA A 21 -11.36 7.82 27.67
C ALA A 21 -11.90 7.66 26.24
N GLU A 22 -12.07 8.78 25.55
CA GLU A 22 -12.67 8.83 24.20
C GLU A 22 -11.73 8.32 23.11
N ARG A 23 -10.42 8.48 23.31
CA ARG A 23 -9.40 8.09 22.32
C ARG A 23 -9.16 6.58 22.38
N PRO A 24 -9.20 5.84 21.25
CA PRO A 24 -8.82 4.43 21.19
C PRO A 24 -7.37 4.23 21.64
N MET A 25 -7.13 3.17 22.39
CA MET A 25 -5.83 2.80 22.96
C MET A 25 -5.56 1.32 22.71
N GLY A 26 -4.31 0.90 22.85
CA GLY A 26 -3.89 -0.48 22.61
C GLY A 26 -3.21 -0.65 21.27
N THR A 27 -3.30 -1.86 20.72
CA THR A 27 -2.63 -2.21 19.46
C THR A 27 -3.57 -2.03 18.28
N PHE A 28 -3.10 -1.36 17.25
CA PHE A 28 -3.77 -1.18 15.97
C PHE A 28 -3.04 -2.02 14.94
N THR A 29 -3.81 -2.74 14.13
CA THR A 29 -3.27 -3.49 12.99
C THR A 29 -4.14 -3.21 11.77
N ARG A 30 -3.50 -2.86 10.65
CA ARG A 30 -4.16 -2.76 9.35
C ARG A 30 -3.39 -3.59 8.34
N GLN A 31 -4.11 -4.41 7.59
CA GLN A 31 -3.54 -5.19 6.49
C GLN A 31 -4.08 -4.65 5.17
N LEU A 32 -3.18 -4.53 4.20
CA LEU A 32 -3.44 -4.04 2.86
C LEU A 32 -2.98 -5.08 1.86
N PHE A 33 -3.91 -5.50 1.00
CA PHE A 33 -3.58 -6.27 -0.19
C PHE A 33 -3.11 -5.28 -1.26
N LEU A 34 -1.86 -5.43 -1.65
CA LEU A 34 -1.24 -4.63 -2.71
C LEU A 34 -1.28 -5.47 -3.98
N GLY A 35 -1.62 -4.85 -5.10
CA GLY A 35 -1.56 -5.52 -6.40
C GLY A 35 -0.12 -5.75 -6.84
N ASP A 36 0.07 -6.69 -7.76
CA ASP A 36 1.37 -7.12 -8.29
C ASP A 36 2.09 -6.02 -9.10
N THR A 37 1.41 -4.91 -9.34
CA THR A 37 1.92 -3.74 -10.04
C THR A 37 2.69 -2.77 -9.16
N LEU A 38 2.80 -3.03 -7.86
CA LEU A 38 3.52 -2.18 -6.91
C LEU A 38 4.84 -2.83 -6.51
N ASP A 39 5.91 -2.03 -6.48
CA ASP A 39 7.23 -2.45 -6.03
C ASP A 39 7.37 -2.24 -4.52
N THR A 40 7.14 -3.32 -3.77
CA THR A 40 7.23 -3.29 -2.30
C THR A 40 8.65 -3.29 -1.78
N ASP A 41 9.65 -3.62 -2.61
CA ASP A 41 11.06 -3.64 -2.20
C ASP A 41 11.61 -2.22 -2.08
N GLN A 42 11.01 -1.27 -2.81
CA GLN A 42 11.34 0.17 -2.80
C GLN A 42 10.32 1.01 -2.02
N LEU A 43 9.68 0.44 -0.99
CA LEU A 43 8.75 1.17 -0.13
C LEU A 43 9.48 2.24 0.71
N ASP A 44 8.94 3.46 0.70
CA ASP A 44 9.35 4.56 1.59
C ASP A 44 8.25 4.86 2.62
N ALA A 45 8.65 5.22 3.84
CA ALA A 45 7.72 5.46 4.95
C ALA A 45 8.11 6.74 5.72
N GLY A 46 7.15 7.67 5.81
CA GLY A 46 7.28 8.89 6.61
C GLY A 46 6.22 8.96 7.70
N TYR A 47 6.59 9.42 8.89
CA TYR A 47 5.65 9.69 9.97
C TYR A 47 5.80 11.13 10.45
N ASP A 48 4.75 11.92 10.27
CA ASP A 48 4.72 13.31 10.70
C ASP A 48 3.33 13.67 11.24
N ASN A 49 3.30 14.47 12.31
CA ASN A 49 2.08 14.99 12.93
C ASN A 49 0.96 13.95 13.16
N GLY A 50 1.33 12.72 13.52
CA GLY A 50 0.36 11.65 13.79
C GLY A 50 -0.03 10.78 12.59
N VAL A 51 0.49 11.06 11.39
CA VAL A 51 0.12 10.40 10.13
C VAL A 51 1.29 9.58 9.59
N LEU A 52 1.07 8.27 9.44
CA LEU A 52 1.99 7.38 8.72
C LEU A 52 1.64 7.41 7.24
N THR A 53 2.56 7.93 6.42
CA THR A 53 2.47 7.94 4.96
C THR A 53 3.40 6.89 4.40
N LEU A 54 2.86 5.97 3.60
CA LEU A 54 3.61 4.93 2.90
C LEU A 54 3.59 5.25 1.41
N ARG A 55 4.76 5.36 0.78
CA ARG A 55 4.93 5.58 -0.64
C ARG A 55 5.47 4.31 -1.27
N ILE A 56 4.72 3.75 -2.21
CA ILE A 56 5.07 2.50 -2.89
C ILE A 56 5.13 2.80 -4.38
N PRO A 57 6.32 2.72 -5.01
CA PRO A 57 6.45 2.92 -6.43
C PRO A 57 5.63 1.90 -7.22
N VAL A 58 5.19 2.30 -8.42
CA VAL A 58 4.64 1.35 -9.39
C VAL A 58 5.81 0.58 -10.00
N ALA A 59 5.71 -0.74 -10.00
CA ALA A 59 6.72 -1.62 -10.58
C ALA A 59 6.93 -1.30 -12.06
N GLU A 60 8.19 -1.33 -12.51
CA GLU A 60 8.56 -1.02 -13.91
C GLU A 60 7.80 -1.89 -14.93
N LYS A 61 7.55 -3.16 -14.60
CA LYS A 61 6.78 -4.10 -15.44
C LYS A 61 5.30 -3.72 -15.58
N ALA A 62 4.77 -2.92 -14.65
CA ALA A 62 3.39 -2.47 -14.67
C ALA A 62 3.20 -1.14 -15.42
N LYS A 63 4.28 -0.49 -15.87
CA LYS A 63 4.18 0.67 -16.76
C LYS A 63 3.52 0.25 -18.08
N PRO A 64 2.57 1.04 -18.62
CA PRO A 64 1.89 0.70 -19.86
C PRO A 64 2.88 0.57 -21.01
N ARG A 65 2.90 -0.61 -21.65
CA ARG A 65 3.76 -0.93 -22.79
C ARG A 65 3.01 -0.68 -24.09
N ARG A 66 3.62 0.09 -25.00
CA ARG A 66 3.11 0.28 -26.36
C ARG A 66 3.31 -1.02 -27.15
N VAL A 67 2.23 -1.62 -27.63
CA VAL A 67 2.29 -2.79 -28.51
C VAL A 67 2.16 -2.31 -29.94
N SER A 68 3.22 -2.48 -30.73
CA SER A 68 3.20 -2.19 -32.16
C SER A 68 2.39 -3.25 -32.90
N ILE A 69 1.36 -2.82 -33.64
CA ILE A 69 0.59 -3.71 -34.51
C ILE A 69 1.30 -3.77 -35.87
N SER A 70 1.90 -4.91 -36.18
CA SER A 70 2.48 -5.16 -37.51
C SER A 70 1.36 -5.52 -38.49
N VAL A 71 1.06 -4.64 -39.43
CA VAL A 71 0.16 -4.97 -40.55
C VAL A 71 0.97 -5.75 -41.58
N GLY A 72 0.80 -7.07 -41.61
CA GLY A 72 1.40 -7.91 -42.65
C GLY A 72 0.69 -7.71 -43.98
N ASN A 73 1.43 -7.37 -45.04
CA ASN A 73 0.95 -7.31 -46.43
C ASN A 73 0.72 -8.71 -47.02
N GLY A 74 -0.20 -9.47 -46.45
CA GLY A 74 -0.57 -10.78 -46.99
C GLY A 74 -1.88 -11.26 -46.42
N ARG A 75 -2.96 -11.08 -47.19
CA ARG A 75 -4.20 -11.84 -46.98
C ARG A 75 -3.86 -13.33 -47.12
N LYS A 76 -3.78 -14.07 -46.00
CA LYS A 76 -3.86 -15.53 -46.04
C LYS A 76 -5.33 -15.88 -46.30
N GLN A 77 -5.62 -16.15 -47.56
CA GLN A 77 -6.89 -16.71 -47.99
C GLN A 77 -7.00 -18.13 -47.41
N ILE A 78 -8.03 -18.37 -46.60
CA ILE A 78 -8.36 -19.71 -46.10
C ILE A 78 -9.22 -20.33 -47.19
N ASN A 79 -8.68 -21.32 -47.90
CA ASN A 79 -9.46 -22.09 -48.85
C ASN A 79 -10.37 -23.07 -48.08
N ALA A 80 -11.63 -23.13 -48.53
CA ALA A 80 -12.68 -24.00 -48.01
C ALA A 80 -12.40 -25.47 -48.32
#